data_AF-A0A1C5TDI9-F1
#
_entry.id   AF-A0A1C5TDI9-F1
#
_cell.length_a   1.000
_cell.length_b   1.000
_cell.length_c   1.000
_cell.angle_alpha   90.00
_cell.angle_beta   90.00
_cell.angle_gamma   90.00
#
_symmetry.space_group_name_H-M   'P 1'
#
loop_
_entity.id
_entity.type
_entity.pdbx_description
1 polymer ?
#
loop_
_entity_poly.entity_id
_entity_poly.type
_entity_poly.pdbx_seq_one_letter_code
_entity_poly.pdbx_strand_id
1 'polypeptide(L)'
;MKQRKLLTSLFLAATLSISLLTGCGNTSSSTSETKQTENSATEEQTTSVQKESETDENQDAADQLLCDLKGTYQELWPVILADEYDQLWLDDSAAIVGEDNAQAAVEKMSSMVTGTVTGEEAVETYKDGNMAYDCEFLQNIDQFTFDGTTISGVDEEGNDVFSHSYHYVGMEETRGLYIYESDDADSGEFTYFCIAPDTMKTTWHIEFRYGSDLDALEKYDAGEYAYWLAAGISVDYTKADVENCIQLFCKENLSE
;
A
#
# COMPACT_ATOMS: atom_id res chain seq x y z
N MET A 1 -35.99 -12.00 17.52
CA MET A 1 -34.87 -11.95 16.55
C MET A 1 -34.54 -10.48 16.32
N LYS A 2 -33.48 -9.99 16.98
CA LYS A 2 -32.97 -8.62 16.81
C LYS A 2 -31.65 -8.77 16.06
N GLN A 3 -31.62 -8.31 14.81
CA GLN A 3 -30.38 -8.16 14.04
C GLN A 3 -29.45 -7.21 14.81
N ARG A 4 -28.31 -7.74 15.26
CA ARG A 4 -27.17 -6.93 15.68
C ARG A 4 -26.43 -6.55 14.41
N LYS A 5 -26.43 -5.26 14.09
CA LYS A 5 -25.51 -4.70 13.09
C LYS A 5 -24.11 -4.79 13.69
N LEU A 6 -23.23 -5.56 13.05
CA LEU A 6 -21.80 -5.50 13.26
C LEU A 6 -21.34 -4.14 12.75
N LEU A 7 -20.84 -3.30 13.66
CA LEU A 7 -20.10 -2.10 13.34
C LEU A 7 -18.63 -2.50 13.39
N THR A 8 -18.10 -2.98 12.26
CA THR A 8 -16.67 -3.10 12.04
C THR A 8 -16.25 -1.82 11.36
N SER A 9 -15.78 -0.86 12.15
CA SER A 9 -15.18 0.38 11.66
C SER A 9 -13.74 0.35 12.14
N LEU A 10 -12.85 -0.21 11.33
CA LEU A 10 -11.41 -0.08 11.50
C LEU A 10 -10.94 0.78 10.32
N PHE A 11 -10.96 2.09 10.53
CA PHE A 11 -10.25 3.01 9.64
C PHE A 11 -8.78 2.92 10.02
N LEU A 12 -7.97 2.21 9.23
CA LEU A 12 -6.57 2.60 9.10
C LEU A 12 -6.62 3.85 8.19
N ALA A 13 -6.54 5.02 8.82
CA ALA A 13 -6.78 6.28 8.16
C ALA A 13 -5.61 6.63 7.23
N ALA A 14 -5.65 6.17 5.98
CA ALA A 14 -4.86 6.77 4.91
C ALA A 14 -5.37 8.20 4.68
N THR A 15 -4.82 9.17 5.42
CA THR A 15 -5.14 10.59 5.22
C THR A 15 -4.35 11.17 4.05
N LEU A 16 -4.77 10.84 2.82
CA LEU A 16 -4.24 11.50 1.63
C LEU A 16 -4.73 12.96 1.55
N SER A 17 -3.85 13.88 1.91
CA SER A 17 -4.09 15.32 1.77
C SER A 17 -3.76 15.79 0.35
N ILE A 18 -4.62 15.52 -0.63
CA ILE A 18 -4.48 16.09 -1.98
C ILE A 18 -4.90 17.56 -1.95
N SER A 19 -3.92 18.47 -1.97
CA SER A 19 -4.17 19.91 -2.16
C SER A 19 -4.36 20.20 -3.66
N LEU A 20 -5.60 20.19 -4.14
CA LEU A 20 -5.94 20.66 -5.49
C LEU A 20 -5.84 22.19 -5.57
N LEU A 21 -4.80 22.68 -6.24
CA LEU A 21 -4.73 24.07 -6.68
C LEU A 21 -5.64 24.28 -7.89
N THR A 22 -6.58 25.20 -7.71
CA THR A 22 -7.58 25.66 -8.68
C THR A 22 -6.94 26.53 -9.76
N GLY A 23 -7.08 26.13 -11.02
CA GLY A 23 -6.75 26.94 -12.20
C GLY A 23 -7.99 27.15 -13.07
N CYS A 24 -8.65 28.31 -12.90
CA CYS A 24 -9.75 28.76 -13.75
C CYS A 24 -9.29 29.06 -15.19
N GLY A 25 -10.04 28.58 -16.19
CA GLY A 25 -9.86 28.96 -17.59
C GLY A 25 -11.11 28.72 -18.41
N ASN A 26 -11.69 29.79 -18.94
CA ASN A 26 -13.06 29.93 -19.43
C ASN A 26 -13.23 29.52 -20.92
N THR A 27 -14.41 28.96 -21.24
CA THR A 27 -15.26 29.21 -22.43
C THR A 27 -14.69 29.00 -23.85
N SER A 28 -15.35 28.16 -24.66
CA SER A 28 -16.11 28.61 -25.86
C SER A 28 -16.86 27.49 -26.57
N SER A 29 -18.15 27.75 -26.79
CA SER A 29 -19.12 27.05 -27.62
C SER A 29 -18.75 26.99 -29.10
N SER A 30 -19.19 25.96 -29.83
CA SER A 30 -19.76 26.09 -31.18
C SER A 30 -20.51 24.82 -31.62
N THR A 31 -21.82 24.97 -31.79
CA THR A 31 -22.73 24.06 -32.49
C THR A 31 -22.62 24.28 -34.01
N SER A 32 -22.73 23.23 -34.83
CA SER A 32 -23.16 23.33 -36.23
C SER A 32 -23.79 22.03 -36.71
N GLU A 33 -24.98 22.16 -37.27
CA GLU A 33 -25.84 21.11 -37.81
C GLU A 33 -25.47 20.66 -39.23
N THR A 34 -25.67 19.36 -39.48
CA THR A 34 -26.33 18.71 -40.63
C THR A 34 -25.89 18.98 -42.08
N LYS A 35 -25.51 17.90 -42.79
CA LYS A 35 -26.14 17.50 -44.08
C LYS A 35 -25.80 16.06 -44.51
N GLN A 36 -26.86 15.30 -44.79
CA GLN A 36 -26.85 14.03 -45.53
C GLN A 36 -26.33 14.19 -46.95
N THR A 37 -25.66 13.17 -47.48
CA THR A 37 -25.85 12.65 -48.85
C THR A 37 -25.39 11.19 -48.89
N GLU A 38 -26.27 10.29 -49.32
CA GLU A 38 -25.99 8.88 -49.62
C GLU A 38 -25.13 8.74 -50.88
N ASN A 39 -24.14 7.85 -50.88
CA ASN A 39 -24.03 6.85 -51.95
C ASN A 39 -23.16 5.66 -51.56
N SER A 40 -23.61 4.50 -52.04
CA SER A 40 -23.12 3.14 -51.84
C SER A 40 -21.75 2.85 -52.47
N ALA A 41 -20.86 2.20 -51.72
CA ALA A 41 -19.88 1.24 -52.23
C ALA A 41 -19.27 0.44 -51.06
N THR A 42 -19.37 -0.87 -51.16
CA THR A 42 -18.88 -1.88 -50.22
C THR A 42 -17.35 -1.89 -50.19
N GLU A 43 -16.75 -1.53 -49.05
CA GLU A 43 -15.38 -1.92 -48.69
C GLU A 43 -15.42 -2.41 -47.24
N GLU A 44 -14.94 -3.63 -47.01
CA GLU A 44 -14.65 -4.18 -45.69
C GLU A 44 -13.54 -3.36 -45.05
N GLN A 45 -13.94 -2.31 -44.34
CA GLN A 45 -13.05 -1.58 -43.44
C GLN A 45 -13.20 -2.24 -42.06
N THR A 46 -12.21 -3.06 -41.70
CA THR A 46 -11.96 -3.46 -40.32
C THR A 46 -11.96 -2.21 -39.45
N THR A 47 -13.04 -2.02 -38.71
CA THR A 47 -13.13 -1.02 -37.64
C THR A 47 -12.20 -1.50 -36.53
N SER A 48 -10.92 -1.18 -36.64
CA SER A 48 -10.04 -1.10 -35.48
C SER A 48 -10.58 0.04 -34.64
N VAL A 49 -11.48 -0.30 -33.73
CA VAL A 49 -11.81 0.55 -32.59
C VAL A 49 -10.49 0.73 -31.85
N GLN A 50 -9.78 1.82 -32.13
CA GLN A 50 -8.82 2.35 -31.18
C GLN A 50 -9.67 2.60 -29.93
N LYS A 51 -9.56 1.69 -28.97
CA LYS A 51 -9.80 2.02 -27.58
C LYS A 51 -8.78 3.12 -27.30
N GLU A 52 -9.22 4.38 -27.40
CA GLU A 52 -8.54 5.46 -26.70
C GLU A 52 -8.40 4.93 -25.28
N SER A 53 -7.16 4.59 -24.90
CA SER A 53 -6.85 4.36 -23.50
C SER A 53 -7.12 5.71 -22.85
N GLU A 54 -8.26 5.85 -22.19
CA GLU A 54 -8.38 6.86 -21.15
C GLU A 54 -7.20 6.58 -20.21
N THR A 55 -6.22 7.48 -20.24
CA THR A 55 -5.10 7.44 -19.32
C THR A 55 -5.71 7.51 -17.92
N ASP A 56 -5.43 6.51 -17.09
CA ASP A 56 -5.87 6.52 -15.70
C ASP A 56 -5.37 7.81 -15.04
N GLU A 57 -6.25 8.53 -14.33
CA GLU A 57 -5.91 9.81 -13.70
C GLU A 57 -4.82 9.67 -12.63
N ASN A 58 -4.57 8.44 -12.15
CA ASN A 58 -3.57 8.10 -11.15
C ASN A 58 -2.21 7.72 -11.74
N GLN A 59 -2.08 7.54 -13.06
CA GLN A 59 -0.84 7.09 -13.71
C GLN A 59 0.38 7.93 -13.31
N ASP A 60 0.30 9.26 -13.45
CA ASP A 60 1.42 10.16 -13.15
C ASP A 60 1.82 10.08 -11.66
N ALA A 61 0.85 9.91 -10.76
CA ALA A 61 1.11 9.78 -9.33
C ALA A 61 1.75 8.42 -8.99
N ALA A 62 1.31 7.34 -9.66
CA ALA A 62 1.88 6.01 -9.52
C ALA A 62 3.35 5.98 -9.98
N ASP A 63 3.64 6.59 -11.13
CA ASP A 63 5.00 6.65 -11.67
C ASP A 63 5.92 7.49 -10.76
N GLN A 64 5.39 8.59 -10.21
CA GLN A 64 6.13 9.41 -9.25
C GLN A 64 6.37 8.65 -7.93
N LEU A 65 5.44 7.83 -7.46
CA LEU A 65 5.59 7.05 -6.23
C LEU A 65 6.81 6.12 -6.31
N LEU A 66 6.98 5.36 -7.40
CA LEU A 66 8.16 4.50 -7.58
C LEU A 66 9.48 5.30 -7.60
N CYS A 67 9.46 6.53 -8.11
CA CYS A 67 10.61 7.42 -8.05
C CYS A 67 10.90 7.91 -6.62
N ASP A 68 9.86 8.21 -5.85
CA ASP A 68 9.95 8.70 -4.47
C ASP A 68 10.33 7.59 -3.48
N LEU A 69 10.04 6.34 -3.81
CA LEU A 69 10.44 5.13 -3.07
C LEU A 69 11.90 4.72 -3.27
N LYS A 70 12.68 5.43 -4.12
CA LYS A 70 14.05 5.04 -4.43
C LYS A 70 14.89 4.81 -3.16
N GLY A 71 15.38 3.59 -2.97
CA GLY A 71 16.19 3.20 -1.81
C GLY A 71 16.09 1.71 -1.48
N THR A 72 16.84 1.30 -0.46
CA THR A 72 16.80 -0.05 0.12
C THR A 72 16.10 -0.01 1.47
N TYR A 73 15.27 -1.02 1.73
CA TYR A 73 14.38 -1.09 2.89
C TYR A 73 14.52 -2.44 3.59
N GLN A 74 14.53 -2.38 4.92
CA GLN A 74 14.41 -3.53 5.83
C GLN A 74 13.04 -3.48 6.53
N GLU A 75 12.67 -4.53 7.23
CA GLU A 75 11.43 -4.61 7.99
C GLU A 75 11.31 -3.48 9.03
N LEU A 76 10.12 -2.88 9.13
CA LEU A 76 9.83 -1.72 9.98
C LEU A 76 9.80 -2.09 11.48
N TRP A 77 8.98 -3.07 11.83
CA TRP A 77 8.59 -3.33 13.22
C TRP A 77 9.75 -3.72 14.14
N PRO A 78 10.73 -4.55 13.71
CA PRO A 78 11.92 -4.82 14.52
C PRO A 78 12.73 -3.56 14.88
N VAL A 79 12.69 -2.53 14.04
CA VAL A 79 13.39 -1.25 14.28
C VAL A 79 12.61 -0.39 15.27
N ILE A 80 11.34 -0.12 14.97
CA ILE A 80 10.58 0.87 15.73
C ILE A 80 10.06 0.33 17.07
N LEU A 81 10.03 -1.00 17.26
CA LEU A 81 9.73 -1.66 18.53
C LEU A 81 10.99 -2.06 19.32
N ALA A 82 12.18 -1.64 18.91
CA ALA A 82 13.39 -1.94 19.67
C ALA A 82 13.34 -1.29 21.06
N ASP A 83 13.85 -2.00 22.08
CA ASP A 83 13.82 -1.59 23.51
C ASP A 83 14.30 -0.15 23.76
N GLU A 84 15.20 0.39 22.92
CA GLU A 84 15.68 1.76 23.06
C GLU A 84 14.61 2.84 22.81
N TYR A 85 13.49 2.46 22.18
CA TYR A 85 12.34 3.31 21.89
C TYR A 85 11.15 3.09 22.82
N ASP A 86 11.21 2.16 23.78
CA ASP A 86 10.12 1.85 24.72
C ASP A 86 9.58 3.10 25.42
N GLN A 87 10.48 3.95 25.93
CA GLN A 87 10.07 5.17 26.63
C GLN A 87 9.39 6.17 25.70
N LEU A 88 9.80 6.22 24.42
CA LEU A 88 9.18 7.12 23.44
C LEU A 88 7.74 6.67 23.14
N TRP A 89 7.53 5.37 22.91
CA TRP A 89 6.19 4.80 22.75
C TRP A 89 5.28 5.12 23.92
N LEU A 90 5.80 4.99 25.15
CA LEU A 90 5.06 5.31 26.36
C LEU A 90 4.74 6.80 26.47
N ASP A 91 5.72 7.67 26.21
CA ASP A 91 5.56 9.12 26.32
C ASP A 91 4.54 9.64 25.28
N ASP A 92 4.67 9.22 24.01
CA ASP A 92 3.76 9.63 22.93
C ASP A 92 2.36 9.05 23.12
N SER A 93 2.23 7.81 23.60
CA SER A 93 0.93 7.24 23.95
C SER A 93 0.30 7.98 25.14
N ALA A 94 1.07 8.24 26.20
CA ALA A 94 0.61 8.96 27.38
C ALA A 94 0.12 10.37 27.05
N ALA A 95 0.74 11.04 26.08
CA ALA A 95 0.32 12.35 25.61
C ALA A 95 -1.11 12.35 25.01
N ILE A 96 -1.60 11.19 24.53
CA ILE A 96 -2.91 11.05 23.90
C ILE A 96 -3.93 10.43 24.87
N VAL A 97 -3.59 9.29 25.49
CA VAL A 97 -4.53 8.49 26.30
C VAL A 97 -4.31 8.63 27.82
N GLY A 98 -3.29 9.37 28.25
CA GLY A 98 -2.89 9.54 29.65
C GLY A 98 -1.94 8.45 30.14
N GLU A 99 -1.09 8.79 31.13
CA GLU A 99 -0.05 7.89 31.70
C GLU A 99 -0.61 6.53 32.15
N ASP A 100 -1.78 6.53 32.80
CA ASP A 100 -2.41 5.30 33.31
C ASP A 100 -2.82 4.30 32.21
N ASN A 101 -3.02 4.78 30.97
CA ASN A 101 -3.45 3.95 29.83
C ASN A 101 -2.34 3.68 28.81
N ALA A 102 -1.19 4.38 28.90
CA ALA A 102 -0.15 4.37 27.89
C ALA A 102 0.41 2.97 27.62
N GLN A 103 0.76 2.23 28.67
CA GLN A 103 1.29 0.86 28.54
C GLN A 103 0.31 -0.06 27.80
N ALA A 104 -0.97 -0.04 28.18
CA ALA A 104 -1.98 -0.88 27.55
C ALA A 104 -2.26 -0.47 26.09
N ALA A 105 -2.11 0.82 25.77
CA ALA A 105 -2.21 1.31 24.41
C ALA A 105 -1.04 0.80 23.54
N VAL A 106 0.20 0.88 24.03
CA VAL A 106 1.40 0.35 23.34
C VAL A 106 1.28 -1.16 23.12
N GLU A 107 0.89 -1.92 24.14
CA GLU A 107 0.69 -3.38 24.04
C GLU A 107 -0.38 -3.74 23.01
N LYS A 108 -1.49 -2.99 22.98
CA LYS A 108 -2.55 -3.22 22.00
C LYS A 108 -2.08 -2.91 20.59
N MET A 109 -1.47 -1.75 20.38
CA MET A 109 -0.99 -1.29 19.08
C MET A 109 0.05 -2.25 18.49
N SER A 110 1.08 -2.59 19.26
CA SER A 110 2.09 -3.58 18.84
C SER A 110 1.47 -4.95 18.53
N SER A 111 0.53 -5.43 19.35
CA SER A 111 -0.11 -6.73 19.10
C SER A 111 -0.90 -6.81 17.79
N MET A 112 -1.31 -5.67 17.20
CA MET A 112 -2.07 -5.64 15.95
C MET A 112 -1.20 -5.80 14.70
N VAL A 113 0.11 -5.63 14.83
CA VAL A 113 1.08 -5.51 13.72
C VAL A 113 2.24 -6.49 13.83
N THR A 114 2.27 -7.31 14.88
CA THR A 114 3.24 -8.39 15.10
C THR A 114 2.57 -9.77 15.01
N GLY A 115 1.60 -9.92 14.10
CA GLY A 115 1.05 -11.23 13.75
C GLY A 115 2.12 -12.11 13.11
N THR A 116 2.01 -13.44 13.26
CA THR A 116 3.00 -14.40 12.74
C THR A 116 2.37 -15.48 11.87
N VAL A 117 1.09 -15.32 11.53
CA VAL A 117 0.33 -16.25 10.70
C VAL A 117 -0.35 -15.45 9.60
N THR A 118 -0.34 -16.01 8.40
CA THR A 118 -0.95 -15.43 7.20
C THR A 118 -1.81 -16.48 6.51
N GLY A 119 -2.52 -16.06 5.46
CA GLY A 119 -3.26 -16.97 4.59
C GLY A 119 -4.36 -17.76 5.31
N GLU A 120 -4.59 -19.01 4.90
CA GLU A 120 -5.63 -19.86 5.50
C GLU A 120 -5.44 -20.11 6.99
N GLU A 121 -4.19 -20.14 7.47
CA GLU A 121 -3.88 -20.31 8.90
C GLU A 121 -4.36 -19.11 9.71
N ALA A 122 -4.13 -17.89 9.21
CA ALA A 122 -4.63 -16.67 9.83
C ALA A 122 -6.16 -16.59 9.83
N VAL A 123 -6.80 -16.95 8.71
CA VAL A 123 -8.27 -16.96 8.59
C VAL A 123 -8.90 -17.86 9.67
N GLU A 124 -8.36 -19.05 9.87
CA GLU A 124 -8.85 -19.97 10.90
C GLU A 124 -8.53 -19.48 12.32
N THR A 125 -7.35 -18.88 12.52
CA THR A 125 -6.91 -18.33 13.82
C THR A 125 -7.79 -17.17 14.28
N TYR A 126 -8.13 -16.25 13.37
CA TYR A 126 -8.81 -14.99 13.70
C TYR A 126 -10.33 -15.01 13.50
N LYS A 127 -10.93 -16.16 13.15
CA LYS A 127 -12.38 -16.29 12.90
C LYS A 127 -13.29 -15.82 14.05
N ASP A 128 -12.77 -15.85 15.28
CA ASP A 128 -13.49 -15.47 16.50
C ASP A 128 -13.10 -14.07 17.04
N GLY A 129 -12.25 -13.32 16.32
CA GLY A 129 -11.76 -11.98 16.66
C GLY A 129 -10.29 -11.92 17.05
N ASN A 130 -9.85 -10.77 17.59
CA ASN A 130 -8.45 -10.49 17.99
C ASN A 130 -7.42 -10.70 16.86
N MET A 131 -7.74 -10.15 15.68
CA MET A 131 -6.83 -10.19 14.53
C MET A 131 -5.55 -9.39 14.76
N ALA A 132 -4.47 -9.88 14.16
CA ALA A 132 -3.21 -9.18 13.98
C ALA A 132 -2.76 -9.36 12.54
N TYR A 133 -2.15 -8.32 11.97
CA TYR A 133 -1.46 -8.43 10.70
C TYR A 133 -0.03 -8.90 10.93
N ASP A 134 0.40 -9.84 10.11
CA ASP A 134 1.82 -10.08 9.86
C ASP A 134 2.32 -8.96 8.94
N CYS A 135 3.36 -8.26 9.38
CA CYS A 135 3.95 -7.15 8.65
C CYS A 135 5.39 -7.41 8.19
N GLU A 136 5.83 -8.67 8.27
CA GLU A 136 7.14 -9.14 7.82
C GLU A 136 7.22 -9.22 6.28
N PHE A 137 8.44 -9.32 5.78
CA PHE A 137 8.71 -9.66 4.39
C PHE A 137 8.65 -11.18 4.21
N LEU A 138 7.82 -11.64 3.29
CA LEU A 138 7.64 -13.06 3.00
C LEU A 138 8.60 -13.53 1.88
N GLN A 139 8.59 -14.83 1.58
CA GLN A 139 9.42 -15.45 0.53
C GLN A 139 10.94 -15.27 0.73
N ASN A 140 11.38 -15.23 2.00
CA ASN A 140 12.80 -15.18 2.38
C ASN A 140 13.51 -13.91 1.87
N ILE A 141 12.78 -12.79 1.80
CA ILE A 141 13.35 -11.47 1.53
C ILE A 141 13.80 -10.84 2.85
N ASP A 142 15.05 -10.41 2.93
CA ASP A 142 15.57 -9.57 4.02
C ASP A 142 15.41 -8.08 3.69
N GLN A 143 15.71 -7.71 2.45
CA GLN A 143 15.64 -6.34 1.99
C GLN A 143 15.04 -6.22 0.60
N PHE A 144 14.21 -5.19 0.42
CA PHE A 144 13.76 -4.73 -0.89
C PHE A 144 14.55 -3.51 -1.33
N THR A 145 14.85 -3.40 -2.61
CA THR A 145 15.39 -2.20 -3.24
C THR A 145 14.48 -1.73 -4.37
N PHE A 146 14.04 -0.47 -4.26
CA PHE A 146 13.30 0.25 -5.28
C PHE A 146 14.25 1.18 -6.03
N ASP A 147 14.33 1.05 -7.35
CA ASP A 147 15.14 1.93 -8.21
C ASP A 147 14.35 2.32 -9.47
N GLY A 148 13.48 3.32 -9.32
CA GLY A 148 12.53 3.70 -10.36
C GLY A 148 11.56 2.54 -10.61
N THR A 149 11.43 2.12 -11.87
CA THR A 149 10.53 1.02 -12.24
C THR A 149 11.06 -0.36 -11.87
N THR A 150 12.30 -0.49 -11.39
CA THR A 150 12.86 -1.77 -10.97
C THR A 150 12.65 -1.98 -9.48
N ILE A 151 12.07 -3.13 -9.11
CA ILE A 151 12.00 -3.62 -7.73
C ILE A 151 12.79 -4.91 -7.66
N SER A 152 13.62 -5.04 -6.64
CA SER A 152 14.45 -6.21 -6.40
C SER A 152 14.46 -6.55 -4.92
N GLY A 153 14.84 -7.79 -4.60
CA GLY A 153 14.98 -8.23 -3.22
C GLY A 153 16.11 -9.22 -3.05
N VAL A 154 16.73 -9.17 -1.88
CA VAL A 154 17.82 -10.06 -1.46
C VAL A 154 17.45 -10.83 -0.20
N ASP A 155 18.05 -11.99 0.00
CA ASP A 155 17.94 -12.76 1.24
C ASP A 155 18.91 -12.26 2.34
N GLU A 156 18.86 -12.85 3.53
CA GLU A 156 19.72 -12.51 4.68
C GLU A 156 21.22 -12.65 4.36
N GLU A 157 21.59 -13.53 3.42
CA GLU A 157 22.98 -13.71 2.98
C GLU A 157 23.39 -12.66 1.92
N GLY A 158 22.46 -11.83 1.45
CA GLY A 158 22.64 -10.84 0.39
C GLY A 158 22.61 -11.43 -1.02
N ASN A 159 22.07 -12.64 -1.20
CA ASN A 159 21.87 -13.22 -2.53
C ASN A 159 20.60 -12.65 -3.16
N ASP A 160 20.65 -12.39 -4.46
CA ASP A 160 19.47 -11.95 -5.23
C ASP A 160 18.38 -13.03 -5.18
N VAL A 161 17.18 -12.65 -4.74
CA VAL A 161 15.98 -13.49 -4.77
C VAL A 161 15.16 -13.21 -6.02
N PHE A 162 14.98 -11.93 -6.37
CA PHE A 162 14.33 -11.49 -7.60
C PHE A 162 14.77 -10.08 -8.00
N SER A 163 14.55 -9.71 -9.26
CA SER A 163 14.72 -8.35 -9.78
C SER A 163 13.94 -8.19 -11.07
N HIS A 164 12.90 -7.37 -11.06
CA HIS A 164 12.02 -7.16 -12.22
C HIS A 164 11.70 -5.68 -12.45
N SER A 165 11.31 -5.35 -13.67
CA SER A 165 10.72 -4.05 -14.01
C SER A 165 9.20 -4.10 -13.90
N TYR A 166 8.58 -3.02 -13.47
CA TYR A 166 7.15 -2.93 -13.21
C TYR A 166 6.53 -1.70 -13.88
N HIS A 167 5.26 -1.83 -14.26
CA HIS A 167 4.42 -0.73 -14.73
C HIS A 167 3.10 -0.68 -13.98
N TYR A 168 2.54 0.52 -13.84
CA TYR A 168 1.25 0.72 -13.21
C TYR A 168 0.10 0.12 -14.04
N VAL A 169 -0.83 -0.57 -13.38
CA VAL A 169 -1.98 -1.23 -14.02
C VAL A 169 -3.34 -0.87 -13.42
N GLY A 170 -3.38 -0.16 -12.29
CA GLY A 170 -4.63 0.26 -11.66
C GLY A 170 -4.47 0.57 -10.18
N MET A 171 -5.56 0.98 -9.53
CA MET A 171 -5.58 1.27 -8.10
C MET A 171 -6.53 0.30 -7.39
N GLU A 172 -6.07 -0.27 -6.29
CA GLU A 172 -6.83 -1.18 -5.44
C GLU A 172 -7.94 -0.41 -4.71
N GLU A 173 -9.18 -0.92 -4.76
CA GLU A 173 -10.36 -0.15 -4.33
C GLU A 173 -10.53 -0.02 -2.80
N THR A 174 -10.07 -1.00 -2.01
CA THR A 174 -10.36 -1.08 -0.57
C THR A 174 -9.53 -0.09 0.24
N ARG A 175 -8.22 -0.02 -0.04
CA ARG A 175 -7.26 0.80 0.70
C ARG A 175 -6.54 1.82 -0.17
N GLY A 176 -6.74 1.80 -1.49
CA GLY A 176 -6.18 2.80 -2.39
C GLY A 176 -4.70 2.59 -2.68
N LEU A 177 -4.27 1.34 -2.82
CA LEU A 177 -2.87 1.00 -3.15
C LEU A 177 -2.69 1.08 -4.67
N TYR A 178 -1.55 1.61 -5.11
CA TYR A 178 -1.18 1.58 -6.52
C TYR A 178 -0.74 0.16 -6.89
N ILE A 179 -1.34 -0.40 -7.94
CA ILE A 179 -1.06 -1.75 -8.42
C ILE A 179 -0.05 -1.64 -9.57
N TYR A 180 1.03 -2.37 -9.43
CA TYR A 180 2.08 -2.52 -10.43
C TYR A 180 2.19 -3.97 -10.85
N GLU A 181 2.29 -4.21 -12.14
CA GLU A 181 2.52 -5.53 -12.74
C GLU A 181 3.92 -5.59 -13.33
N SER A 182 4.59 -6.73 -13.15
CA SER A 182 5.91 -6.97 -13.72
C SER A 182 5.85 -7.06 -15.24
N ASP A 183 6.84 -6.49 -15.91
CA ASP A 183 7.09 -6.65 -17.35
C ASP A 183 7.68 -8.03 -17.70
N ASP A 184 8.19 -8.76 -16.70
CA ASP A 184 8.91 -10.02 -16.87
C ASP A 184 7.98 -11.24 -16.71
N ALA A 185 8.00 -12.13 -17.70
CA ALA A 185 7.09 -13.28 -17.78
C ALA A 185 7.35 -14.38 -16.73
N ASP A 186 8.49 -14.35 -16.03
CA ASP A 186 8.94 -15.34 -15.04
C ASP A 186 8.99 -14.78 -13.61
N SER A 187 8.24 -13.71 -13.34
CA SER A 187 8.24 -13.01 -12.04
C SER A 187 7.65 -13.82 -10.87
N GLY A 188 6.88 -14.88 -11.16
CA GLY A 188 6.36 -15.79 -10.14
C GLY A 188 5.61 -15.06 -9.03
N GLU A 189 6.04 -15.26 -7.79
CA GLU A 189 5.41 -14.64 -6.60
C GLU A 189 5.59 -13.11 -6.54
N PHE A 190 6.49 -12.55 -7.34
CA PHE A 190 6.74 -11.11 -7.43
C PHE A 190 6.07 -10.50 -8.68
N THR A 191 4.98 -11.08 -9.17
CA THR A 191 4.29 -10.59 -10.39
C THR A 191 3.59 -9.25 -10.14
N TYR A 192 2.89 -9.11 -9.01
CA TYR A 192 2.16 -7.89 -8.66
C TYR A 192 2.72 -7.27 -7.38
N PHE A 193 2.78 -5.94 -7.35
CA PHE A 193 2.98 -5.14 -6.15
C PHE A 193 1.82 -4.17 -5.98
N CYS A 194 1.15 -4.21 -4.83
CA CYS A 194 0.17 -3.21 -4.41
C CYS A 194 0.83 -2.33 -3.36
N ILE A 195 1.13 -1.07 -3.67
CA ILE A 195 1.96 -0.20 -2.83
C ILE A 195 1.15 0.98 -2.33
N ALA A 196 1.18 1.22 -1.02
CA ALA A 196 0.57 2.39 -0.43
C ALA A 196 1.38 3.65 -0.79
N PRO A 197 0.74 4.83 -0.90
CA PRO A 197 1.43 6.12 -1.10
C PRO A 197 2.25 6.62 0.11
N ASP A 198 2.83 5.69 0.86
CA ASP A 198 3.68 5.93 2.01
C ASP A 198 5.15 5.99 1.59
N THR A 199 5.87 6.97 2.11
CA THR A 199 7.28 7.19 1.75
C THR A 199 8.07 7.62 2.97
N MET A 200 9.40 7.46 2.91
CA MET A 200 10.31 7.98 3.94
C MET A 200 10.16 9.50 4.17
N LYS A 201 9.66 10.24 3.17
CA LYS A 201 9.48 11.70 3.25
C LYS A 201 8.16 12.10 3.90
N THR A 202 7.10 11.31 3.74
CA THR A 202 5.74 11.67 4.13
C THR A 202 5.29 10.98 5.40
N THR A 203 5.65 9.71 5.56
CA THR A 203 5.18 8.83 6.64
C THR A 203 6.28 8.01 7.30
N TRP A 204 7.55 8.20 6.88
CA TRP A 204 8.75 7.61 7.48
C TRP A 204 8.85 6.07 7.38
N HIS A 205 7.95 5.45 6.62
CA HIS A 205 7.95 4.03 6.31
C HIS A 205 7.31 3.80 4.92
N ILE A 206 7.27 2.55 4.49
CA ILE A 206 6.55 2.10 3.29
C ILE A 206 5.63 0.95 3.68
N GLU A 207 4.46 0.83 3.04
CA GLU A 207 3.56 -0.32 3.17
C GLU A 207 3.21 -0.87 1.79
N PHE A 208 3.23 -2.20 1.65
CA PHE A 208 2.88 -2.85 0.39
C PHE A 208 2.47 -4.31 0.57
N ARG A 209 1.90 -4.87 -0.49
CA ARG A 209 1.58 -6.30 -0.64
C ARG A 209 2.15 -6.75 -1.98
N TYR A 210 2.56 -8.00 -2.09
CA TYR A 210 3.02 -8.56 -3.36
C TYR A 210 2.67 -10.04 -3.49
N GLY A 211 2.52 -10.51 -4.73
CA GLY A 211 2.02 -11.86 -4.98
C GLY A 211 1.85 -12.17 -6.47
N SER A 212 1.47 -13.40 -6.75
CA SER A 212 1.21 -13.89 -8.11
C SER A 212 -0.26 -13.77 -8.54
N ASP A 213 -1.19 -13.60 -7.60
CA ASP A 213 -2.63 -13.50 -7.84
C ASP A 213 -3.19 -12.17 -7.28
N LEU A 214 -3.49 -11.23 -8.18
CA LEU A 214 -4.03 -9.92 -7.82
C LEU A 214 -5.39 -10.02 -7.10
N ASP A 215 -6.28 -10.92 -7.54
CA ASP A 215 -7.59 -11.11 -6.89
C ASP A 215 -7.43 -11.62 -5.45
N ALA A 216 -6.37 -12.38 -5.16
CA ALA A 216 -6.05 -12.80 -3.80
C ALA A 216 -5.42 -11.68 -2.98
N LEU A 217 -4.56 -10.84 -3.58
CA LEU A 217 -3.93 -9.71 -2.90
C LEU A 217 -4.95 -8.68 -2.41
N GLU A 218 -6.04 -8.46 -3.14
CA GLU A 218 -7.12 -7.56 -2.74
C GLU A 218 -7.95 -8.07 -1.54
N LYS A 219 -7.78 -9.34 -1.14
CA LYS A 219 -8.50 -9.94 0.00
C LYS A 219 -7.64 -9.87 1.26
N TYR A 220 -7.98 -8.95 2.15
CA TYR A 220 -7.24 -8.72 3.40
C TYR A 220 -7.55 -9.74 4.51
N ASP A 221 -8.71 -10.38 4.48
CA ASP A 221 -9.19 -11.31 5.52
C ASP A 221 -9.52 -12.71 4.98
N ALA A 222 -9.10 -13.01 3.74
CA ALA A 222 -9.33 -14.30 3.09
C ALA A 222 -8.28 -14.60 2.01
N GLY A 223 -8.11 -15.87 1.68
CA GLY A 223 -7.17 -16.30 0.64
C GLY A 223 -5.73 -16.42 1.14
N GLU A 224 -4.80 -16.58 0.21
CA GLU A 224 -3.38 -16.89 0.49
C GLU A 224 -2.65 -15.73 1.19
N TYR A 225 -3.06 -14.49 0.92
CA TYR A 225 -2.45 -13.27 1.48
C TYR A 225 -3.28 -12.65 2.62
N ALA A 226 -4.15 -13.43 3.24
CA ALA A 226 -4.97 -12.96 4.35
C ALA A 226 -4.08 -12.52 5.53
N TYR A 227 -4.46 -11.42 6.18
CA TYR A 227 -3.81 -10.88 7.38
C TYR A 227 -2.31 -10.57 7.21
N TRP A 228 -1.88 -10.19 6.01
CA TRP A 228 -0.50 -9.80 5.74
C TRP A 228 -0.40 -8.41 5.10
N LEU A 229 0.52 -7.57 5.54
CA LEU A 229 0.81 -6.27 4.94
C LEU A 229 2.26 -5.90 5.25
N ALA A 230 3.16 -6.07 4.29
CA ALA A 230 4.57 -5.77 4.48
C ALA A 230 4.77 -4.29 4.82
N ALA A 231 5.57 -4.03 5.85
CA ALA A 231 5.96 -2.67 6.25
C ALA A 231 7.48 -2.55 6.32
N GLY A 232 8.03 -1.53 5.68
CA GLY A 232 9.48 -1.33 5.58
C GLY A 232 9.94 0.05 6.02
N ILE A 233 11.20 0.15 6.43
CA ILE A 233 11.91 1.39 6.71
C ILE A 233 13.25 1.39 5.96
N SER A 234 13.67 2.55 5.45
CA SER A 234 14.92 2.66 4.71
C SER A 234 16.11 2.24 5.57
N VAL A 235 17.04 1.43 5.05
CA VAL A 235 18.27 1.05 5.78
C VAL A 235 19.17 2.24 6.13
N ASP A 236 18.96 3.38 5.47
CA ASP A 236 19.63 4.66 5.75
C ASP A 236 18.83 5.56 6.70
N TYR A 237 17.84 5.03 7.43
CA TYR A 237 17.02 5.79 8.36
C TYR A 237 17.87 6.53 9.39
N THR A 238 17.39 7.72 9.79
CA THR A 238 17.94 8.45 10.92
C THR A 238 17.14 8.16 12.18
N LYS A 239 17.72 8.47 13.34
CA LYS A 239 16.98 8.42 14.61
C LYS A 239 15.69 9.24 14.57
N ALA A 240 15.71 10.39 13.89
CA ALA A 240 14.54 11.25 13.77
C ALA A 240 13.44 10.58 12.93
N ASP A 241 13.78 9.77 11.92
CA ASP A 241 12.79 9.05 11.12
C ASP A 241 12.03 8.03 11.98
N VAL A 242 12.75 7.27 12.81
CA VAL A 242 12.12 6.33 13.76
C VAL A 242 11.25 7.08 14.78
N GLU A 243 11.76 8.17 15.36
CA GLU A 243 11.00 8.98 16.33
C GLU A 243 9.71 9.54 15.70
N ASN A 244 9.77 10.05 14.47
CA ASN A 244 8.60 10.57 13.78
C ASN A 244 7.62 9.47 13.37
N CYS A 245 8.12 8.30 12.96
CA CYS A 245 7.30 7.14 12.61
C CYS A 245 6.47 6.67 13.82
N ILE A 246 7.11 6.53 14.99
CA ILE A 246 6.43 6.15 16.25
C ILE A 246 5.37 7.18 16.63
N GLN A 247 5.73 8.47 16.58
CA GLN A 247 4.82 9.55 16.90
C GLN A 247 3.60 9.57 15.96
N LEU A 248 3.83 9.41 14.66
CA LEU A 248 2.77 9.34 13.66
C LEU A 248 1.84 8.16 13.97
N PHE A 249 2.41 6.97 14.19
CA PHE A 249 1.63 5.77 14.46
C PHE A 249 0.77 5.90 15.72
N CYS A 250 1.34 6.40 16.83
CA CYS A 250 0.59 6.70 18.06
C CYS A 250 -0.56 7.66 17.77
N LYS A 251 -0.30 8.73 17.03
CA LYS A 251 -1.31 9.74 16.70
C LYS A 251 -2.45 9.16 15.87
N GLU A 252 -2.15 8.40 14.83
CA GLU A 252 -3.16 7.84 13.92
C GLU A 252 -4.04 6.78 14.59
N ASN A 253 -3.48 6.02 15.54
CA ASN A 253 -4.17 4.88 16.14
C ASN A 253 -4.81 5.17 17.51
N LEU A 254 -4.40 6.25 18.19
CA LEU A 254 -4.92 6.62 19.51
C LEU A 254 -5.78 7.90 19.50
N SER A 255 -5.70 8.73 18.46
CA SER A 255 -6.54 9.92 18.36
C SER A 255 -7.95 9.53 17.88
N GLU A 256 -8.99 9.99 18.59
CA GLU A 256 -10.40 9.80 18.22
C GLU A 256 -10.82 10.51 16.93
#